data_AF-A0A1I4XGD9-F1
#
_entry.id   AF-A0A1I4XGD9-F1
#
_cell.length_a   1.000
_cell.length_b   1.000
_cell.length_c   1.000
_cell.angle_alpha   90.00
_cell.angle_beta   90.00
_cell.angle_gamma   90.00
#
_symmetry.space_group_name_H-M   'P 1'
#
loop_
_entity.id
_entity.type
_entity.pdbx_description
1 polymer ?
#
loop_
_entity_poly.entity_id
_entity_poly.type
_entity_poly.pdbx_seq_one_letter_code
_entity_poly.pdbx_strand_id
1 'polypeptide(L)'
;MIGKIICGLRGLRSNLAAVVAILMCSTLCMSSAIAEDEARKDLIELPIRRPPADGEAVWVQIRAGVLPHGAEIRVSTPDGVLLGTVSSFPALRGQEAAVTHTIPLPQNIITRRHVRLRLEVEAPGKRARAPQPREIESINLIYVPISD
;
A
#
# COMPACT_ATOMS: atom_id res chain seq x y z
N MET A 1 2.63 -2.40 -86.57
CA MET A 1 3.49 -2.24 -85.38
C MET A 1 2.57 -2.16 -84.18
N ILE A 2 2.95 -2.79 -83.07
CA ILE A 2 2.24 -2.89 -81.76
C ILE A 2 1.30 -4.10 -81.66
N GLY A 3 1.87 -5.16 -81.07
CA GLY A 3 1.30 -6.48 -80.90
C GLY A 3 0.37 -6.59 -79.69
N LYS A 4 -0.60 -7.47 -79.87
CA LYS A 4 -1.74 -7.81 -79.00
C LYS A 4 -1.24 -8.68 -77.84
N ILE A 5 -1.54 -8.28 -76.61
CA ILE A 5 -1.13 -8.99 -75.38
C ILE A 5 -2.06 -10.18 -75.15
N ILE A 6 -1.49 -11.39 -75.13
CA ILE A 6 -2.10 -12.64 -74.63
C ILE A 6 -1.07 -13.32 -73.72
N CYS A 7 -1.47 -13.62 -72.48
CA CYS A 7 -1.07 -14.77 -71.64
C CYS A 7 -1.78 -14.55 -70.28
N GLY A 8 -2.50 -15.45 -69.61
CA GLY A 8 -2.55 -16.91 -69.64
C GLY A 8 -2.44 -17.43 -68.19
N LEU A 9 -3.58 -17.88 -67.63
CA LEU A 9 -3.79 -18.86 -66.53
C LEU A 9 -2.94 -18.85 -65.22
N ARG A 10 -3.65 -18.85 -64.07
CA ARG A 10 -3.40 -19.50 -62.75
C ARG A 10 -3.83 -18.51 -61.65
N GLY A 11 -4.96 -18.65 -60.97
CA GLY A 11 -5.36 -19.79 -60.17
C GLY A 11 -4.60 -19.79 -58.84
N LEU A 12 -5.14 -19.18 -57.78
CA LEU A 12 -4.99 -19.72 -56.42
C LEU A 12 -5.88 -19.00 -55.40
N ARG A 13 -6.74 -19.84 -54.82
CA ARG A 13 -7.48 -19.70 -53.57
C ARG A 13 -6.56 -19.14 -52.48
N SER A 14 -6.85 -17.95 -51.94
CA SER A 14 -6.10 -17.40 -50.79
C SER A 14 -6.95 -16.41 -49.96
N ASN A 15 -8.15 -16.82 -49.55
CA ASN A 15 -8.97 -16.07 -48.58
C ASN A 15 -9.02 -16.78 -47.21
N LEU A 16 -7.91 -17.41 -46.79
CA LEU A 16 -7.82 -18.08 -45.48
C LEU A 16 -6.64 -17.58 -44.63
N ALA A 17 -5.58 -17.05 -45.24
CA ALA A 17 -4.42 -16.54 -44.49
C ALA A 17 -4.73 -15.25 -43.72
N ALA A 18 -5.61 -14.40 -44.24
CA ALA A 18 -5.92 -13.10 -43.61
C ALA A 18 -6.76 -13.23 -42.33
N VAL A 19 -7.58 -14.28 -42.19
CA VAL A 19 -8.44 -14.48 -41.01
C VAL A 19 -7.64 -15.04 -39.83
N VAL A 20 -6.61 -15.86 -40.09
CA VAL A 20 -5.79 -16.46 -39.03
C VAL A 20 -4.87 -15.43 -38.34
N ALA A 21 -4.43 -14.40 -39.07
CA ALA A 21 -3.58 -13.35 -38.50
C ALA A 21 -4.32 -12.46 -37.49
N ILE A 22 -5.63 -12.26 -37.66
CA ILE A 22 -6.45 -11.47 -36.73
C ILE A 22 -6.82 -12.31 -35.49
N LEU A 23 -6.99 -13.63 -35.65
CA LEU A 23 -7.35 -14.54 -34.54
C LEU A 23 -6.18 -14.81 -33.57
N MET A 24 -4.93 -14.67 -34.02
CA MET A 24 -3.71 -14.87 -33.21
C MET A 24 -3.35 -13.67 -32.31
N CYS A 25 -3.93 -12.48 -32.54
CA CYS A 25 -3.59 -11.29 -31.76
C CYS A 25 -4.42 -11.15 -30.47
N SER A 26 -5.49 -11.93 -30.34
CA SER A 26 -6.42 -11.89 -29.20
C SER A 26 -6.10 -12.85 -28.05
N THR A 27 -5.10 -13.73 -28.20
CA THR A 27 -4.79 -14.80 -27.22
C THR A 27 -3.64 -14.48 -26.25
N LEU A 28 -3.06 -13.28 -26.29
CA LEU A 28 -1.95 -12.87 -25.40
C LEU A 28 -2.36 -11.87 -24.29
N CYS A 29 -3.64 -11.52 -24.16
CA CYS A 29 -4.11 -10.60 -23.13
C CYS A 29 -4.65 -11.28 -21.85
N MET A 30 -4.26 -12.53 -21.57
CA MET A 30 -4.50 -13.16 -20.26
C MET A 30 -3.25 -13.04 -19.39
N SER A 31 -3.43 -12.38 -18.24
CA SER A 31 -2.53 -12.24 -17.08
C SER A 31 -1.91 -10.85 -16.95
N SER A 32 -2.65 -9.93 -16.32
CA SER A 32 -2.11 -8.90 -15.42
C SER A 32 -3.26 -8.12 -14.79
N ALA A 33 -4.02 -8.74 -13.89
CA ALA A 33 -4.83 -8.02 -12.92
C ALA A 33 -5.31 -9.01 -11.86
N ILE A 34 -4.67 -8.97 -10.70
CA ILE A 34 -5.15 -9.20 -9.32
C ILE A 34 -3.89 -9.58 -8.53
N ALA A 35 -3.04 -8.59 -8.31
CA ALA A 35 -1.99 -8.62 -7.29
C ALA A 35 -1.74 -7.18 -6.79
N GLU A 36 -2.80 -6.36 -6.67
CA GLU A 36 -2.70 -5.03 -6.06
C GLU A 36 -3.45 -4.93 -4.73
N ASP A 37 -4.20 -5.95 -4.33
CA ASP A 37 -5.03 -5.91 -3.11
C ASP A 37 -4.25 -6.31 -1.83
N GLU A 38 -3.25 -7.18 -1.94
CA GLU A 38 -2.40 -7.56 -0.81
C GLU A 38 -1.29 -6.54 -0.51
N ALA A 39 -0.90 -5.71 -1.49
CA ALA A 39 0.23 -4.79 -1.40
C ALA A 39 -0.08 -3.45 -0.69
N ARG A 40 -1.32 -3.26 -0.21
CA ARG A 40 -1.76 -1.98 0.38
C ARG A 40 -2.30 -2.08 1.79
N LYS A 41 -2.35 -3.28 2.39
CA LYS A 41 -2.88 -3.49 3.74
C LYS A 41 -2.01 -2.86 4.84
N ASP A 42 -0.77 -2.51 4.50
CA ASP A 42 0.20 -1.81 5.34
C ASP A 42 0.04 -0.28 5.26
N LEU A 43 -0.59 0.27 4.22
CA LEU A 43 -0.77 1.71 4.04
C LEU A 43 -2.12 2.18 4.58
N ILE A 44 -2.09 3.14 5.49
CA ILE A 44 -3.27 3.79 6.04
C ILE A 44 -3.30 5.29 5.70
N GLU A 45 -4.50 5.83 5.60
CA GLU A 45 -4.75 7.25 5.37
C GLU A 45 -5.65 7.79 6.49
N LEU A 46 -5.17 8.81 7.20
CA LEU A 46 -5.84 9.42 8.33
C LEU A 46 -6.22 10.87 7.96
N PRO A 47 -7.50 11.26 8.03
CA PRO A 47 -7.93 12.60 7.69
C PRO A 47 -7.62 13.60 8.81
N ILE A 48 -7.12 14.78 8.43
CA ILE A 48 -6.92 15.94 9.31
C ILE A 48 -8.21 16.75 9.36
N ARG A 49 -8.94 16.60 10.47
CA ARG A 49 -10.26 17.23 10.69
C ARG A 49 -10.19 18.76 10.76
N ARG A 50 -9.12 19.31 11.31
CA ARG A 50 -8.83 20.75 11.32
C ARG A 50 -7.33 20.98 11.14
N PRO A 51 -6.90 22.10 10.54
CA PRO A 51 -5.49 22.50 10.63
C PRO A 51 -5.05 22.59 12.10
N PRO A 52 -3.79 22.23 12.42
CA PRO A 52 -3.20 22.51 13.73
C PRO A 52 -3.21 24.02 13.98
N ALA A 53 -3.51 24.43 15.21
CA ALA A 53 -3.38 25.84 15.60
C ALA A 53 -1.91 26.22 15.78
N ASP A 54 -1.64 27.52 15.86
CA ASP A 54 -0.32 28.02 16.25
C ASP A 54 0.04 27.45 17.64
N GLY A 55 1.25 26.92 17.78
CA GLY A 55 1.67 26.24 19.01
C GLY A 55 1.07 24.84 19.22
N GLU A 56 0.49 24.21 18.19
CA GLU A 56 0.08 22.79 18.23
C GLU A 56 0.90 21.93 17.24
N ALA A 57 1.22 20.71 17.66
CA ALA A 57 1.78 19.68 16.80
C ALA A 57 0.76 18.52 16.61
N VAL A 58 0.79 17.87 15.44
CA VAL A 58 0.00 16.66 15.19
C VAL A 58 0.83 15.44 15.54
N TRP A 59 0.29 14.58 16.39
CA TRP A 59 0.91 13.30 16.74
C TRP A 59 -0.03 12.17 16.31
N VAL A 60 0.52 11.03 15.92
CA VAL A 60 -0.26 9.80 15.77
C VAL A 60 -0.29 9.06 17.09
N GLN A 61 -1.49 8.71 17.55
CA GLN A 61 -1.72 7.86 18.70
C GLN A 61 -2.13 6.48 18.19
N ILE A 62 -1.40 5.44 18.59
CA ILE A 62 -1.64 4.06 18.21
C ILE A 62 -1.88 3.26 19.49
N ARG A 63 -3.03 2.58 19.55
CA ARG A 63 -3.31 1.60 20.61
C ARG A 63 -2.97 0.21 20.08
N ALA A 64 -1.82 -0.30 20.48
CA ALA A 64 -1.32 -1.61 20.07
C ALA A 64 -1.87 -2.69 20.99
N GLY A 65 -2.52 -3.70 20.39
CA GLY A 65 -2.97 -4.89 21.08
C GLY A 65 -1.84 -5.89 21.31
N VAL A 66 -2.15 -7.18 21.23
CA VAL A 66 -1.16 -8.24 21.44
C VAL A 66 -0.29 -8.39 20.20
N LEU A 67 1.01 -8.13 20.32
CA LEU A 67 1.99 -8.44 19.28
C LEU A 67 2.68 -9.79 19.55
N PRO A 68 3.17 -10.47 18.50
CA PRO A 68 4.08 -11.59 18.67
C PRO A 68 5.29 -11.20 19.53
N HIS A 69 5.81 -12.15 20.30
CA HIS A 69 6.94 -11.89 21.19
C HIS A 69 8.14 -11.30 20.43
N GLY A 70 8.64 -10.16 20.93
CA GLY A 70 9.77 -9.43 20.33
C GLY A 70 9.43 -8.72 19.03
N ALA A 71 8.16 -8.65 18.63
CA ALA A 71 7.73 -7.91 17.46
C ALA A 71 7.41 -6.44 17.79
N GLU A 72 7.62 -5.58 16.81
CA GLU A 72 7.27 -4.17 16.86
C GLU A 72 6.49 -3.77 15.60
N ILE A 73 5.57 -2.82 15.74
CA ILE A 73 4.97 -2.13 14.60
C ILE A 73 5.87 -0.95 14.24
N ARG A 74 6.51 -1.04 13.09
CA ARG A 74 7.24 0.04 12.45
C ARG A 74 6.26 1.00 11.80
N VAL A 75 6.34 2.28 12.16
CA VAL A 75 5.51 3.36 11.62
C VAL A 75 6.38 4.24 10.74
N SER A 76 6.08 4.28 9.45
CA SER A 76 6.88 4.98 8.46
C SER A 76 6.02 5.80 7.51
N THR A 77 6.65 6.69 6.77
CA THR A 77 6.03 7.34 5.61
C THR A 77 5.89 6.33 4.45
N PRO A 78 5.07 6.61 3.41
CA PRO A 78 4.90 5.69 2.28
C PRO A 78 6.20 5.38 1.51
N ASP A 79 7.16 6.31 1.54
CA ASP A 79 8.51 6.19 0.99
C ASP A 79 9.51 5.46 1.92
N GLY A 80 9.06 5.02 3.10
CA GLY A 80 9.82 4.16 4.00
C GLY A 80 10.65 4.88 5.06
N VAL A 81 10.51 6.20 5.20
CA VAL A 81 11.18 6.98 6.26
C VAL A 81 10.55 6.61 7.60
N LEU A 82 11.38 6.14 8.53
CA LEU A 82 10.93 5.72 9.86
C LEU A 82 10.52 6.94 10.70
N LEU A 83 9.30 6.91 11.23
CA LEU A 83 8.78 7.92 12.15
C LEU A 83 8.86 7.45 13.61
N GLY A 84 8.69 6.14 13.84
CA GLY A 84 8.83 5.53 15.15
C GLY A 84 8.46 4.05 15.14
N THR A 85 8.63 3.40 16.29
CA THR A 85 8.18 2.02 16.51
C THR A 85 7.22 1.94 17.69
N VAL A 86 6.34 0.95 17.63
CA VAL A 86 5.32 0.68 18.64
C VAL A 86 5.48 -0.78 19.06
N SER A 87 5.83 -1.01 20.32
CA SER A 87 5.94 -2.35 20.90
C SER A 87 4.80 -2.60 21.87
N SER A 88 4.25 -3.81 21.90
CA SER A 88 3.36 -4.20 22.99
C SER A 88 4.22 -4.82 24.10
N PHE A 89 4.27 -4.19 25.26
CA PHE A 89 4.77 -4.88 26.44
C PHE A 89 3.71 -5.86 26.93
N PRO A 90 4.04 -7.14 27.20
CA PRO A 90 3.11 -8.02 27.88
C PRO A 90 2.79 -7.39 29.24
N ALA A 91 1.53 -7.05 29.51
CA ALA A 91 1.14 -6.57 30.83
C ALA A 91 1.45 -7.68 31.85
N LEU A 92 2.04 -7.30 32.99
CA LEU A 92 2.34 -8.23 34.06
C LEU A 92 1.09 -9.06 34.41
N ARG A 93 1.25 -10.39 34.36
CA ARG A 93 0.31 -11.45 34.79
C ARG A 93 -1.19 -11.10 34.75
N GLY A 94 -1.86 -11.59 33.70
CA GLY A 94 -3.31 -11.82 33.71
C GLY A 94 -4.16 -10.81 32.95
N GLN A 95 -3.56 -9.78 32.37
CA GLN A 95 -4.26 -8.85 31.46
C GLN A 95 -3.43 -8.67 30.19
N GLU A 96 -3.90 -9.18 29.05
CA GLU A 96 -3.45 -8.71 27.74
C GLU A 96 -4.08 -7.34 27.50
N ALA A 97 -3.49 -6.29 28.07
CA ALA A 97 -3.98 -4.92 27.90
C ALA A 97 -3.25 -4.26 26.72
N ALA A 98 -4.02 -3.72 25.78
CA ALA A 98 -3.46 -2.91 24.70
C ALA A 98 -2.83 -1.62 25.24
N VAL A 99 -1.64 -1.29 24.71
CA VAL A 99 -0.81 -0.16 25.15
C VAL A 99 -0.92 0.99 24.15
N THR A 100 -1.04 2.20 24.67
CA THR A 100 -1.13 3.42 23.85
C THR A 100 0.25 4.04 23.67
N HIS A 101 0.63 4.26 22.41
CA HIS A 101 1.85 4.94 22.02
C HIS A 101 1.53 6.20 21.23
N THR A 102 2.39 7.20 21.34
CA THR A 102 2.26 8.44 20.56
C THR A 102 3.56 8.75 19.85
N ILE A 103 3.47 9.05 18.56
CA ILE A 103 4.61 9.37 17.70
C ILE A 103 4.40 10.78 17.13
N PRO A 104 5.34 11.72 17.32
CA PRO A 104 5.24 13.05 16.73
C PRO A 104 5.33 12.94 15.21
N LEU A 105 4.47 13.66 14.49
CA LEU A 105 4.49 13.69 13.04
C LEU A 105 5.16 14.98 12.55
N PRO A 106 6.18 14.88 11.67
CA PRO A 106 6.74 16.07 11.06
C PRO A 106 5.73 16.72 10.10
N GLN A 107 5.63 18.05 10.11
CA GLN A 107 4.56 18.77 9.40
C GLN A 107 4.52 18.49 7.90
N ASN A 108 5.67 18.19 7.28
CA ASN A 108 5.78 17.91 5.85
C ASN A 108 5.04 16.64 5.40
N ILE A 109 4.66 15.73 6.31
CA ILE A 109 3.91 14.53 5.94
C ILE A 109 2.40 14.80 5.81
N ILE A 110 1.92 15.93 6.32
CA ILE A 110 0.52 16.32 6.22
C ILE A 110 0.29 16.91 4.82
N THR A 111 -0.29 16.12 3.93
CA THR A 111 -0.52 16.50 2.53
C THR A 111 -2.00 16.49 2.21
N ARG A 112 -2.53 17.56 1.59
CA ARG A 112 -3.95 17.66 1.19
C ARG A 112 -4.94 17.30 2.32
N ARG A 113 -4.65 17.73 3.55
CA ARG A 113 -5.43 17.41 4.77
C ARG A 113 -5.49 15.92 5.13
N HIS A 114 -4.50 15.13 4.72
CA HIS A 114 -4.38 13.72 5.06
C HIS A 114 -2.95 13.42 5.53
N VAL A 115 -2.84 12.40 6.38
CA VAL A 115 -1.58 11.78 6.76
C VAL A 115 -1.60 10.37 6.20
N ARG A 116 -0.56 9.99 5.46
CA ARG A 116 -0.38 8.62 4.96
C ARG A 116 0.76 7.97 5.70
N LEU A 117 0.52 6.79 6.27
CA LEU A 117 1.50 6.04 7.03
C LEU A 117 1.56 4.61 6.50
N ARG A 118 2.75 4.04 6.45
CA ARG A 118 2.99 2.61 6.31
C ARG A 118 3.22 2.01 7.70
N LEU A 119 2.48 0.95 8.00
CA LEU A 119 2.56 0.18 9.23
C LEU A 119 3.00 -1.23 8.88
N GLU A 120 4.09 -1.67 9.49
CA GLU A 120 4.64 -3.00 9.28
C GLU A 120 4.96 -3.64 10.62
N VAL A 121 4.53 -4.87 10.85
CA VAL A 121 4.97 -5.68 11.98
C VAL A 121 6.27 -6.35 11.60
N GLU A 122 7.34 -5.99 12.30
CA GLU A 122 8.66 -6.60 12.20
C GLU A 122 8.86 -7.52 13.40
N ALA A 123 9.27 -8.76 13.15
CA ALA A 123 9.56 -9.74 14.18
C ALA A 123 10.89 -10.44 13.90
N PRO A 124 11.66 -10.83 14.94
CA PRO A 124 12.94 -11.49 14.76
C PRO A 124 12.84 -12.74 13.87
N GLY A 125 13.67 -12.79 12.82
CA GLY A 125 13.73 -13.92 11.89
C GLY A 125 12.51 -14.08 10.98
N LYS A 126 11.59 -13.10 10.95
CA LYS A 126 10.40 -13.12 10.08
C LYS A 126 10.43 -11.95 9.10
N ARG A 127 9.77 -12.13 7.95
CA ARG A 127 9.55 -11.05 7.00
C ARG A 127 8.54 -10.05 7.57
N ALA A 128 8.78 -8.75 7.34
CA ALA A 128 7.83 -7.70 7.64
C ALA A 128 6.48 -7.96 6.95
N ARG A 129 5.39 -7.62 7.65
CA ARG A 129 4.02 -7.77 7.13
C ARG A 129 3.10 -6.67 7.63
N ALA A 130 1.95 -6.49 6.99
CA ALA A 130 0.90 -5.63 7.51
C ALA A 130 0.41 -6.11 8.90
N PRO A 131 0.02 -5.19 9.81
CA PRO A 131 -0.63 -5.52 11.07
C PRO A 131 -1.96 -6.26 10.88
N GLN A 132 -2.27 -7.14 11.82
CA GLN A 132 -3.55 -7.82 11.93
C GLN A 132 -4.53 -6.99 12.78
N PRO A 133 -5.86 -7.16 12.62
CA PRO A 133 -6.85 -6.38 13.37
C PRO A 133 -6.74 -6.47 14.91
N ARG A 134 -6.13 -7.52 15.46
CA ARG A 134 -5.91 -7.67 16.91
C ARG A 134 -4.64 -6.98 17.42
N GLU A 135 -3.73 -6.64 16.51
CA GLU A 135 -2.44 -6.03 16.82
C GLU A 135 -2.56 -4.50 16.93
N ILE A 136 -3.58 -3.93 16.27
CA ILE A 136 -3.89 -2.51 16.33
C ILE A 136 -5.37 -2.36 16.63
N GLU A 137 -5.69 -1.85 17.82
CA GLU A 137 -7.07 -1.63 18.23
C GLU A 137 -7.59 -0.26 17.78
N SER A 138 -6.72 0.75 17.70
CA SER A 138 -7.09 2.07 17.15
C SER A 138 -5.88 2.87 16.72
N ILE A 139 -6.11 3.78 15.77
CA ILE A 139 -5.15 4.76 15.31
C ILE A 139 -5.88 6.10 15.19
N ASN A 140 -5.36 7.11 15.87
CA ASN A 140 -5.95 8.45 15.92
C ASN A 140 -4.89 9.52 15.67
N LEU A 141 -5.31 10.65 15.12
CA LEU A 141 -4.50 11.86 15.11
C LEU A 141 -4.91 12.73 16.30
N ILE A 142 -3.93 13.12 17.11
CA ILE A 142 -4.12 13.99 18.28
C ILE A 142 -3.34 15.30 18.05
N TYR A 143 -3.83 16.38 18.64
CA TYR A 143 -3.20 17.70 18.61
C TYR A 143 -2.61 17.94 19.99
N VAL A 144 -1.30 18.15 20.04
CA VAL A 144 -0.55 18.31 21.29
C VAL A 144 -0.01 19.73 21.34
N PRO A 145 -0.31 20.52 22.38
CA PRO A 145 0.30 21.82 22.57
C PRO A 145 1.82 21.68 22.70
N ILE A 146 2.56 22.53 21.99
CA ILE A 146 4.00 22.67 22.13
C ILE A 146 4.27 24.00 22.83
N SER A 147 4.93 23.94 23.98
CA SER A 147 5.41 25.14 24.66
C SER A 147 6.74 25.55 24.01
N ASP A 148 6.85 26.82 23.66
CA ASP A 148 8.12 27.47 23.30
C ASP A 148 8.99 27.73 24.55
#